data_AF-A0A4U0GXC2-F1
#
_entry.id   AF-A0A4U0GXC2-F1
#
_cell.length_a   1.000
_cell.length_b   1.000
_cell.length_c   1.000
_cell.angle_alpha   90.00
_cell.angle_beta   90.00
_cell.angle_gamma   90.00
#
_symmetry.space_group_name_H-M   'P 1'
#
loop_
_entity.id
_entity.type
_entity.pdbx_description
1 polymer ?
#
loop_
_entity_poly.entity_id
_entity_poly.type
_entity_poly.pdbx_seq_one_letter_code
_entity_poly.pdbx_strand_id
1 'polypeptide(L)'
;MPLSIDEGNAIIIDAIENKTVHPNYQRVINLAALYATIITGEGVADLLKQFKMREDDIAHQQRIDLTISTVDALSASVINPFEKVLRTDPLVKRIESADEKNIDILTDKIMDFYSSENQNSGLDYWLQTRFKSLSFLDPNAFIVLEWDNFNENIERASPYPYEVSAKQAINFEYKNNKLQYLLDKKPIKFVPADDPKMKQDGFKYTLYAIGFVIAFERIGDRYQLQPNEAIWKSKGGERYAVRIHKTLLNDVPAFSIGYVGDQRTKEVTYVNPFHSAISWFKKILNLGSEADLSKTLHAFPQKFQYVQRCTGTTETPCRDGTDHDGNACKVCGGKGLVVHTSAQDAVYLPLPKRSEDFFDLDKLMVYKHPPIDLLQFQEDILDKYEQKIHASVFNTLSLIKKTTVATATERGQDLDNVYDTLHPFAEKITSIWSGIVEMIAEITETQTEDLIVDMRYPSDFKMKTIGQLIEDLKTANDSGAPGFMRAKISDDIAEQTFVDQPEEFQKYQVKQQFYPFPGKTESEIESLLTLDLVTFRVKLLYANFDLLFKRAEKENLGFWQMKFDQQEVIIDKFLDELEAELKPKVTEFNPLA
;
A
#
# COMPACT_ATOMS: atom_id res chain seq x y z
N MET A 1 25.71 21.99 -17.01
CA MET A 1 27.07 21.47 -16.87
C MET A 1 27.00 20.51 -15.70
N PRO A 2 27.40 19.24 -15.87
CA PRO A 2 27.40 18.27 -14.78
C PRO A 2 28.36 18.75 -13.68
N LEU A 3 28.02 18.38 -12.44
CA LEU A 3 28.82 18.67 -11.25
C LEU A 3 30.26 18.15 -11.44
N SER A 4 31.28 18.90 -11.06
CA SER A 4 32.67 18.42 -11.06
C SER A 4 32.98 17.66 -9.76
N ILE A 5 34.03 16.83 -9.79
CA ILE A 5 34.50 16.08 -8.60
C ILE A 5 34.90 17.05 -7.47
N ASP A 6 35.48 18.21 -7.80
CA ASP A 6 35.88 19.22 -6.81
C ASP A 6 34.67 19.88 -6.14
N GLU A 7 33.63 20.19 -6.92
CA GLU A 7 32.36 20.70 -6.38
C GLU A 7 31.67 19.62 -5.52
N GLY A 8 31.67 18.36 -5.95
CA GLY A 8 31.16 17.24 -5.16
C GLY A 8 31.87 17.07 -3.82
N ASN A 9 33.21 17.15 -3.80
CA ASN A 9 34.00 17.15 -2.57
C ASN A 9 33.62 18.32 -1.66
N ALA A 10 33.45 19.53 -2.22
CA ALA A 10 33.07 20.71 -1.45
C ALA A 10 31.70 20.54 -0.77
N ILE A 11 30.73 19.92 -1.45
CA ILE A 11 29.40 19.64 -0.89
C ILE A 11 29.48 18.69 0.31
N ILE A 12 30.26 17.61 0.21
CA ILE A 12 30.43 16.66 1.33
C ILE A 12 31.12 17.34 2.50
N ILE A 13 32.20 18.07 2.24
CA ILE A 13 32.97 18.77 3.28
C ILE A 13 32.06 19.78 4.00
N ASP A 14 31.25 20.54 3.27
CA ASP A 14 30.28 21.48 3.85
C ASP A 14 29.25 20.76 4.73
N ALA A 15 28.73 19.61 4.29
CA ALA A 15 27.82 18.80 5.09
C ALA A 15 28.46 18.21 6.36
N ILE A 16 29.75 17.89 6.35
CA ILE A 16 30.48 17.39 7.52
C ILE A 16 30.80 18.54 8.49
N GLU A 17 31.35 19.64 7.99
CA GLU A 17 31.87 20.74 8.81
C GLU A 17 30.77 21.68 9.30
N ASN A 18 29.83 22.06 8.42
CA ASN A 18 28.79 23.04 8.69
C ASN A 18 27.43 22.40 8.97
N LYS A 19 27.32 21.07 8.86
CA LYS A 19 26.08 20.30 9.05
C LYS A 19 24.97 20.77 8.11
N THR A 20 25.35 21.19 6.90
CA THR A 20 24.42 21.67 5.88
C THR A 20 23.49 20.54 5.43
N VAL A 21 22.21 20.87 5.32
CA VAL A 21 21.15 19.99 4.83
C VAL A 21 20.28 20.75 3.84
N HIS A 22 19.52 20.05 3.01
CA HIS A 22 18.58 20.69 2.11
C HIS A 22 17.49 21.48 2.88
N PRO A 23 16.90 22.55 2.31
CA PRO A 23 16.00 23.45 3.02
C PRO A 23 14.75 22.79 3.65
N ASN A 24 14.34 21.64 3.11
CA ASN A 24 13.12 20.93 3.50
C ASN A 24 13.38 19.71 4.40
N TYR A 25 14.62 19.49 4.85
CA TYR A 25 15.06 18.27 5.56
C TYR A 25 14.22 17.96 6.80
N GLN A 26 14.00 18.95 7.68
CA GLN A 26 13.19 18.72 8.88
C GLN A 26 11.72 18.38 8.55
N ARG A 27 11.19 18.94 7.46
CA ARG A 27 9.81 18.70 7.04
C ARG A 27 9.63 17.26 6.57
N VAL A 28 10.52 16.76 5.71
CA VAL A 28 10.41 15.39 5.17
C VAL A 28 10.57 14.34 6.28
N ILE A 29 11.49 14.55 7.22
CA ILE A 29 11.65 13.66 8.39
C ILE A 29 10.40 13.64 9.26
N ASN A 30 9.84 14.81 9.57
CA ASN A 30 8.64 14.90 10.40
C ASN A 30 7.43 14.27 9.71
N LEU A 31 7.34 14.37 8.38
CA LEU A 31 6.28 13.74 7.61
C LEU A 31 6.43 12.21 7.57
N ALA A 32 7.64 11.70 7.32
CA ALA A 32 7.89 10.25 7.35
C ALA A 32 7.53 9.64 8.71
N ALA A 33 7.94 10.29 9.82
CA ALA A 33 7.55 9.87 11.17
C ALA A 33 6.02 9.89 11.36
N LEU A 34 5.35 10.96 10.92
CA LEU A 34 3.89 11.07 11.02
C LEU A 34 3.16 9.99 10.23
N TYR A 35 3.61 9.68 9.00
CA TYR A 35 3.01 8.64 8.19
C TYR A 35 3.22 7.26 8.81
N ALA A 36 4.43 6.98 9.31
CA ALA A 36 4.72 5.74 10.02
C ALA A 36 3.78 5.54 11.22
N THR A 37 3.56 6.56 12.06
CA THR A 37 2.63 6.48 13.19
C THR A 37 1.20 6.20 12.76
N ILE A 38 0.70 6.82 11.69
CA ILE A 38 -0.66 6.61 11.20
C ILE A 38 -0.82 5.21 10.58
N ILE A 39 0.19 4.71 9.87
CA ILE A 39 0.10 3.44 9.15
C ILE A 39 0.28 2.25 10.09
N THR A 40 1.23 2.35 11.03
CA THR A 40 1.55 1.26 11.96
C THR A 40 0.68 1.28 13.23
N GLY A 41 0.09 2.43 13.57
CA GLY A 41 -0.55 2.64 14.87
C GLY A 41 0.43 2.75 16.05
N GLU A 42 1.74 2.64 15.81
CA GLU A 42 2.75 2.75 16.86
C GLU A 42 3.06 4.22 17.19
N GLY A 43 3.13 4.54 18.48
CA GLY A 43 3.42 5.92 18.94
C GLY A 43 2.26 6.90 18.77
N VAL A 44 1.02 6.42 18.63
CA VAL A 44 -0.18 7.27 18.50
C VAL A 44 -0.36 8.25 19.67
N ALA A 45 0.17 7.92 20.84
CA ALA A 45 0.18 8.80 22.02
C ALA A 45 0.75 10.20 21.69
N ASP A 46 1.79 10.29 20.86
CA ASP A 46 2.43 11.56 20.46
C ASP A 46 1.51 12.45 19.60
N LEU A 47 0.46 11.87 19.00
CA LEU A 47 -0.53 12.59 18.20
C LEU A 47 -1.76 13.03 18.99
N LEU A 48 -1.96 12.50 20.20
CA LEU A 48 -3.04 12.88 21.10
C LEU A 48 -2.74 14.23 21.74
N LYS A 49 -3.64 15.19 21.54
CA LYS A 49 -3.46 16.55 22.07
C LYS A 49 -4.09 16.66 23.45
N GLN A 50 -3.30 17.06 24.45
CA GLN A 50 -3.82 17.40 25.77
C GLN A 50 -4.77 18.60 25.70
N PHE A 51 -5.96 18.45 26.29
CA PHE A 51 -6.93 19.52 26.44
C PHE A 51 -6.64 20.33 27.70
N LYS A 52 -5.56 21.14 27.70
CA LYS A 52 -5.00 21.84 28.88
C LYS A 52 -5.97 22.61 29.79
N MET A 53 -7.13 23.04 29.29
CA MET A 53 -8.15 23.73 30.09
C MET A 53 -9.07 22.78 30.88
N ARG A 54 -9.10 21.49 30.51
CA ARG A 54 -10.04 20.48 31.03
C ARG A 54 -9.35 19.23 31.58
N GLU A 55 -8.09 19.02 31.21
CA GLU A 55 -7.33 17.79 31.44
C GLU A 55 -5.98 18.17 32.05
N ASP A 56 -5.68 17.64 33.23
CA ASP A 56 -4.36 17.72 33.85
C ASP A 56 -3.44 16.60 33.31
N ASP A 57 -2.17 16.59 33.70
CA ASP A 57 -1.20 15.62 33.16
C ASP A 57 -1.54 14.17 33.53
N ILE A 58 -2.19 13.95 34.68
CA ILE A 58 -2.59 12.62 35.16
C ILE A 58 -3.78 12.11 34.34
N ALA A 59 -4.82 12.94 34.16
CA ALA A 59 -5.96 12.63 33.31
C ALA A 59 -5.53 12.41 31.86
N HIS A 60 -4.51 13.15 31.41
CA HIS A 60 -3.94 12.96 30.08
C HIS A 60 -3.26 11.61 29.91
N GLN A 61 -2.44 11.21 30.88
CA GLN A 61 -1.83 9.89 30.86
C GLN A 61 -2.89 8.78 30.92
N GLN A 62 -3.92 8.95 31.75
CA GLN A 62 -5.03 8.00 31.81
C GLN A 62 -5.73 7.85 30.45
N ARG A 63 -5.95 8.94 29.72
CA ARG A 63 -6.55 8.87 28.39
C ARG A 63 -5.64 8.14 27.40
N ILE A 64 -4.34 8.41 27.43
CA ILE A 64 -3.36 7.68 26.61
C ILE A 64 -3.44 6.18 26.89
N ASP A 65 -3.45 5.79 28.18
CA ASP A 65 -3.46 4.38 28.60
C ASP A 65 -4.74 3.63 28.21
N LEU A 66 -5.88 4.35 28.12
CA LEU A 66 -7.18 3.78 27.77
C LEU A 66 -7.48 3.76 26.26
N THR A 67 -6.72 4.52 25.45
CA THR A 67 -7.01 4.67 24.03
C THR A 67 -6.60 3.43 23.24
N ILE A 68 -7.53 2.87 22.45
CA ILE A 68 -7.24 1.80 21.49
C ILE A 68 -7.41 2.37 20.08
N SER A 69 -6.30 2.61 19.41
CA SER A 69 -6.31 3.21 18.07
C SER A 69 -6.71 2.20 17.00
N THR A 70 -7.60 2.61 16.09
CA THR A 70 -7.98 1.88 14.86
C THR A 70 -7.44 2.54 13.58
N VAL A 71 -6.50 3.49 13.75
CA VAL A 71 -5.98 4.34 12.68
C VAL A 71 -5.21 3.55 11.61
N ASP A 72 -4.57 2.46 12.02
CA ASP A 72 -3.85 1.51 11.17
C ASP A 72 -4.82 0.80 10.20
N ALA A 73 -5.92 0.25 10.70
CA ALA A 73 -6.95 -0.41 9.90
C ALA A 73 -7.60 0.58 8.91
N LEU A 74 -7.85 1.80 9.34
CA LEU A 74 -8.40 2.87 8.50
C LEU A 74 -7.38 3.38 7.46
N SER A 75 -6.08 3.39 7.79
CA SER A 75 -5.06 3.71 6.80
C SER A 75 -4.93 2.61 5.76
N ALA A 76 -5.03 1.34 6.17
CA ALA A 76 -4.98 0.18 5.28
C ALA A 76 -6.15 0.18 4.29
N SER A 77 -7.37 0.56 4.71
CA SER A 77 -8.52 0.67 3.80
C SER A 77 -8.32 1.70 2.68
N VAL A 78 -7.52 2.74 2.94
CA VAL A 78 -7.15 3.76 1.95
C VAL A 78 -5.98 3.32 1.07
N ILE A 79 -5.06 2.50 1.59
CA ILE A 79 -3.91 1.96 0.84
C ILE A 79 -4.35 0.85 -0.14
N ASN A 80 -5.32 0.02 0.24
CA ASN A 80 -5.74 -1.16 -0.52
C ASN A 80 -6.08 -0.91 -2.01
N PRO A 81 -6.77 0.18 -2.40
CA PRO A 81 -6.97 0.49 -3.82
C PRO A 81 -5.66 0.68 -4.60
N PHE A 82 -4.63 1.30 -4.00
CA PHE A 82 -3.32 1.44 -4.65
C PHE A 82 -2.62 0.08 -4.82
N GLU A 83 -2.82 -0.86 -3.88
CA GLU A 83 -2.24 -2.20 -4.03
C GLU A 83 -2.78 -2.95 -5.24
N LYS A 84 -4.05 -2.73 -5.59
CA LYS A 84 -4.66 -3.37 -6.76
C LYS A 84 -4.01 -2.90 -8.07
N VAL A 85 -3.52 -1.66 -8.14
CA VAL A 85 -2.74 -1.19 -9.31
C VAL A 85 -1.50 -2.05 -9.51
N LEU A 86 -0.73 -2.32 -8.44
CA LEU A 86 0.49 -3.14 -8.50
C LEU A 86 0.22 -4.63 -8.83
N ARG A 87 -1.01 -5.10 -8.62
CA ARG A 87 -1.46 -6.46 -8.98
C ARG A 87 -2.11 -6.53 -10.36
N THR A 88 -2.41 -5.38 -10.98
CA THR A 88 -2.97 -5.34 -12.32
C THR A 88 -1.84 -5.57 -13.32
N ASP A 89 -2.04 -6.46 -14.28
CA ASP A 89 -1.05 -6.65 -15.34
C ASP A 89 -0.99 -5.40 -16.23
N PRO A 90 0.22 -4.92 -16.57
CA PRO A 90 0.37 -3.82 -17.49
C PRO A 90 -0.15 -4.22 -18.88
N LEU A 91 -0.81 -3.28 -19.56
CA LEU A 91 -1.30 -3.45 -20.93
C LEU A 91 -0.16 -3.74 -21.91
N VAL A 92 0.98 -3.09 -21.70
CA VAL A 92 2.22 -3.33 -22.43
C VAL A 92 3.33 -3.47 -21.42
N LYS A 93 4.15 -4.51 -21.57
CA LYS A 93 5.43 -4.64 -20.87
C LYS A 93 6.37 -5.41 -21.78
N ARG A 94 7.39 -4.72 -22.28
CA ARG A 94 8.34 -5.30 -23.22
C ARG A 94 9.73 -4.70 -23.10
N ILE A 95 10.69 -5.55 -23.37
CA ILE A 95 12.11 -5.26 -23.50
C ILE A 95 12.50 -5.87 -24.85
N GLU A 96 12.78 -5.04 -25.84
CA GLU A 96 13.15 -5.48 -27.19
C GLU A 96 14.52 -4.91 -27.54
N SER A 97 15.36 -5.73 -28.18
CA SER A 97 16.69 -5.39 -28.70
C SER A 97 17.00 -6.37 -29.84
N ALA A 98 17.77 -5.95 -30.85
CA ALA A 98 18.20 -6.83 -31.93
C ALA A 98 19.20 -7.90 -31.46
N ASP A 99 19.92 -7.66 -30.36
CA ASP A 99 20.81 -8.65 -29.75
C ASP A 99 20.07 -9.42 -28.64
N GLU A 100 19.65 -10.64 -28.96
CA GLU A 100 18.97 -11.55 -28.02
C GLU A 100 19.81 -11.81 -26.75
N LYS A 101 21.15 -11.82 -26.85
CA LYS A 101 22.01 -12.04 -25.67
C LYS A 101 21.93 -10.90 -24.67
N ASN A 102 21.76 -9.67 -25.14
CA ASN A 102 21.59 -8.52 -24.27
C ASN A 102 20.25 -8.60 -23.53
N ILE A 103 19.21 -9.12 -24.18
CA ILE A 103 17.91 -9.37 -23.55
C ILE A 103 18.03 -10.43 -22.45
N ASP A 104 18.72 -11.53 -22.72
CA ASP A 104 18.93 -12.61 -21.74
C ASP A 104 19.68 -12.08 -20.50
N ILE A 105 20.80 -11.38 -20.70
CA ILE A 105 21.58 -10.79 -19.60
C ILE A 105 20.73 -9.80 -18.80
N LEU A 106 19.98 -8.92 -19.49
CA LEU A 106 19.16 -7.91 -18.83
C LEU A 106 18.03 -8.57 -18.04
N THR A 107 17.39 -9.60 -18.59
CA THR A 107 16.33 -10.36 -17.92
C THR A 107 16.85 -11.05 -16.67
N ASP A 108 18.02 -11.69 -16.73
CA ASP A 108 18.68 -12.30 -15.57
C ASP A 108 18.96 -11.26 -14.48
N LYS A 109 19.51 -10.09 -14.85
CA LYS A 109 19.81 -9.02 -13.87
C LYS A 109 18.57 -8.34 -13.30
N ILE A 110 17.48 -8.26 -14.06
CA ILE A 110 16.18 -7.82 -13.56
C ILE A 110 15.63 -8.82 -12.53
N MET A 111 15.83 -10.12 -12.73
CA MET A 111 15.41 -11.17 -11.80
C MET A 111 16.26 -11.23 -10.53
N ASP A 112 17.56 -10.93 -10.63
CA ASP A 112 18.49 -10.87 -9.51
C ASP A 112 18.37 -9.58 -8.69
N PHE A 113 17.67 -8.57 -9.21
CA PHE A 113 17.61 -7.22 -8.61
C PHE A 113 17.17 -7.23 -7.15
N TYR A 114 16.22 -8.08 -6.78
CA TYR A 114 15.71 -8.18 -5.41
C TYR A 114 15.16 -9.58 -5.17
N SER A 115 15.45 -10.21 -4.03
CA SER A 115 15.01 -11.57 -3.76
C SER A 115 14.44 -11.72 -2.35
N SER A 116 13.57 -12.72 -2.17
CA SER A 116 13.06 -13.16 -0.88
C SER A 116 13.42 -14.61 -0.61
N GLU A 117 13.35 -15.01 0.67
CA GLU A 117 13.54 -16.40 1.10
C GLU A 117 12.52 -17.37 0.44
N ASN A 118 11.36 -16.86 0.00
CA ASN A 118 10.28 -17.64 -0.61
C ASN A 118 10.42 -17.81 -2.13
N GLN A 119 11.61 -17.63 -2.70
CA GLN A 119 11.91 -17.78 -4.14
C GLN A 119 11.18 -16.79 -5.07
N ASN A 120 10.44 -15.82 -4.54
CA ASN A 120 10.00 -14.67 -5.33
C ASN A 120 11.16 -13.70 -5.45
N SER A 121 11.46 -13.28 -6.68
CA SER A 121 12.54 -12.35 -6.97
C SER A 121 12.22 -11.42 -8.13
N GLY A 122 13.10 -10.46 -8.34
CA GLY A 122 13.13 -9.52 -9.43
C GLY A 122 12.56 -8.15 -9.12
N LEU A 123 12.69 -7.27 -10.11
CA LEU A 123 12.20 -5.89 -10.05
C LEU A 123 10.70 -5.80 -9.76
N ASP A 124 9.89 -6.65 -10.39
CA ASP A 124 8.44 -6.63 -10.17
C ASP A 124 8.07 -6.99 -8.73
N TYR A 125 8.77 -7.98 -8.16
CA TYR A 125 8.58 -8.36 -6.77
C TYR A 125 8.99 -7.22 -5.82
N TRP A 126 10.08 -6.51 -6.12
CA TRP A 126 10.47 -5.31 -5.38
C TRP A 126 9.40 -4.19 -5.46
N LEU A 127 8.82 -3.97 -6.64
CA LEU A 127 7.75 -2.98 -6.84
C LEU A 127 6.50 -3.32 -6.01
N GLN A 128 6.08 -4.59 -6.01
CA GLN A 128 4.89 -5.05 -5.30
C GLN A 128 5.04 -5.06 -3.77
N THR A 129 6.27 -5.18 -3.28
CA THR A 129 6.55 -5.28 -1.84
C THR A 129 7.10 -3.98 -1.26
N ARG A 130 8.30 -3.61 -1.69
CA ARG A 130 9.13 -2.63 -1.00
C ARG A 130 8.91 -1.21 -1.49
N PHE A 131 8.81 -1.01 -2.81
CA PHE A 131 8.38 0.26 -3.39
C PHE A 131 7.03 0.69 -2.81
N LYS A 132 6.05 -0.22 -2.83
CA LYS A 132 4.73 -0.03 -2.20
C LYS A 132 4.85 0.52 -0.79
N SER A 133 5.59 -0.18 0.07
CA SER A 133 5.76 0.21 1.48
C SER A 133 6.36 1.62 1.61
N LEU A 134 7.39 1.93 0.82
CA LEU A 134 8.07 3.22 0.88
C LEU A 134 7.21 4.37 0.34
N SER A 135 6.39 4.15 -0.69
CA SER A 135 5.50 5.19 -1.25
C SER A 135 4.56 5.80 -0.22
N PHE A 136 4.16 5.02 0.79
CA PHE A 136 3.32 5.48 1.89
C PHE A 136 4.13 5.89 3.13
N LEU A 137 5.15 5.13 3.53
CA LEU A 137 5.89 5.42 4.76
C LEU A 137 6.86 6.60 4.60
N ASP A 138 7.64 6.60 3.52
CA ASP A 138 8.68 7.60 3.28
C ASP A 138 8.77 7.96 1.77
N PRO A 139 7.83 8.79 1.27
CA PRO A 139 7.81 9.19 -0.15
C PRO A 139 9.04 10.03 -0.56
N ASN A 140 9.87 10.47 0.40
CA ASN A 140 11.10 11.22 0.13
C ASN A 140 12.36 10.36 0.26
N ALA A 141 12.20 9.04 0.46
CA ALA A 141 13.29 8.10 0.31
C ALA A 141 13.75 8.05 -1.15
N PHE A 142 15.05 7.81 -1.33
CA PHE A 142 15.68 7.53 -2.59
C PHE A 142 16.07 6.07 -2.66
N ILE A 143 16.01 5.50 -3.85
CA ILE A 143 16.60 4.21 -4.17
C ILE A 143 17.80 4.48 -5.04
N VAL A 144 18.94 3.97 -4.61
CA VAL A 144 20.19 4.02 -5.35
C VAL A 144 20.47 2.63 -5.91
N LEU A 145 20.87 2.54 -7.17
CA LEU A 145 21.35 1.27 -7.74
C LEU A 145 22.83 1.13 -7.41
N GLU A 146 23.14 0.22 -6.48
CA GLU A 146 24.51 -0.15 -6.13
C GLU A 146 24.83 -1.54 -6.68
N TRP A 147 26.11 -1.87 -6.78
CA TRP A 147 26.58 -3.21 -7.14
C TRP A 147 27.88 -3.48 -6.39
N ASP A 148 28.14 -4.75 -6.11
CA ASP A 148 29.37 -5.17 -5.45
C ASP A 148 30.54 -5.22 -6.42
N ASN A 149 31.75 -5.34 -5.87
CA ASN A 149 32.95 -5.58 -6.68
C ASN A 149 32.80 -6.90 -7.44
N PHE A 150 33.04 -6.87 -8.75
CA PHE A 150 32.92 -8.03 -9.63
C PHE A 150 34.15 -8.11 -10.56
N ASN A 151 34.33 -9.25 -11.22
CA ASN A 151 35.37 -9.40 -12.23
C ASN A 151 34.77 -9.22 -13.63
N GLU A 152 35.02 -8.07 -14.24
CA GLU A 152 34.53 -7.69 -15.57
C GLU A 152 34.88 -8.70 -16.68
N ASN A 153 35.91 -9.54 -16.49
CA ASN A 153 36.29 -10.57 -17.47
C ASN A 153 35.44 -11.85 -17.37
N ILE A 154 34.69 -12.03 -16.28
CA ILE A 154 33.94 -13.26 -15.98
C ILE A 154 32.44 -12.98 -15.97
N GLU A 155 32.03 -11.86 -15.37
CA GLU A 155 30.64 -11.51 -15.16
C GLU A 155 30.39 -10.02 -15.38
N ARG A 156 29.11 -9.68 -15.60
CA ARG A 156 28.64 -8.29 -15.57
C ARG A 156 28.23 -7.91 -14.15
N ALA A 157 28.23 -6.61 -13.88
CA ALA A 157 27.72 -6.06 -12.63
C ALA A 157 26.32 -6.60 -12.30
N SER A 158 26.02 -6.73 -11.02
CA SER A 158 24.72 -7.17 -10.53
C SER A 158 24.10 -6.07 -9.68
N PRO A 159 23.35 -5.15 -10.28
CA PRO A 159 22.75 -4.03 -9.56
C PRO A 159 21.68 -4.50 -8.56
N TYR A 160 21.65 -3.87 -7.40
CA TYR A 160 20.63 -4.07 -6.37
C TYR A 160 20.14 -2.74 -5.80
N PRO A 161 18.90 -2.67 -5.26
CA PRO A 161 18.36 -1.46 -4.68
C PRO A 161 18.95 -1.21 -3.29
N TYR A 162 19.60 -0.05 -3.13
CA TYR A 162 20.02 0.50 -1.84
C TYR A 162 19.07 1.62 -1.41
N GLU A 163 18.39 1.43 -0.28
CA GLU A 163 17.45 2.40 0.28
C GLU A 163 18.17 3.51 1.05
N VAL A 164 17.96 4.75 0.62
CA VAL A 164 18.36 5.97 1.35
C VAL A 164 17.10 6.64 1.87
N SER A 165 16.81 6.47 3.17
CA SER A 165 15.65 7.12 3.81
C SER A 165 15.74 8.65 3.74
N ALA A 166 14.63 9.37 3.90
CA ALA A 166 14.62 10.83 3.95
C ALA A 166 15.50 11.40 5.08
N LYS A 167 15.72 10.63 6.15
CA LYS A 167 16.66 11.00 7.23
C LYS A 167 18.12 10.90 6.79
N GLN A 168 18.44 9.96 5.91
CA GLN A 168 19.78 9.75 5.38
C GLN A 168 20.08 10.69 4.20
N ALA A 169 19.09 11.00 3.37
CA ALA A 169 19.19 11.94 2.25
C ALA A 169 19.32 13.39 2.74
N ILE A 170 20.52 13.78 3.15
CA ILE A 170 20.75 15.09 3.79
C ILE A 170 20.80 16.24 2.79
N ASN A 171 21.16 15.99 1.53
CA ASN A 171 21.16 17.02 0.49
C ASN A 171 21.00 16.43 -0.91
N PHE A 172 20.39 17.17 -1.84
CA PHE A 172 20.20 16.80 -3.23
C PHE A 172 19.82 18.02 -4.06
N GLU A 173 20.00 17.94 -5.38
CA GLU A 173 19.59 19.00 -6.30
C GLU A 173 18.94 18.44 -7.55
N TYR A 174 17.85 19.08 -7.99
CA TYR A 174 17.20 18.81 -9.26
C TYR A 174 17.38 19.99 -10.21
N LYS A 175 17.60 19.70 -11.49
CA LYS A 175 17.61 20.69 -12.58
C LYS A 175 16.79 20.15 -13.74
N ASN A 176 15.79 20.92 -14.19
CA ASN A 176 14.82 20.48 -15.20
C ASN A 176 14.21 19.11 -14.86
N ASN A 177 13.85 18.90 -13.58
CA ASN A 177 13.33 17.64 -13.05
C ASN A 177 14.28 16.42 -13.17
N LYS A 178 15.57 16.64 -13.49
CA LYS A 178 16.61 15.61 -13.46
C LYS A 178 17.47 15.76 -12.21
N LEU A 179 17.66 14.68 -11.47
CA LEU A 179 18.53 14.64 -10.30
C LEU A 179 19.98 14.92 -10.74
N GLN A 180 20.64 15.88 -10.10
CA GLN A 180 22.03 16.25 -10.39
C GLN A 180 23.00 15.55 -9.44
N TYR A 181 22.61 15.44 -8.17
CA TYR A 181 23.32 14.65 -7.17
C TYR A 181 22.41 14.28 -5.99
N LEU A 182 22.81 13.24 -5.25
CA LEU A 182 22.25 12.83 -3.97
C LEU A 182 23.36 12.63 -2.94
N LEU A 183 23.21 13.19 -1.75
CA LEU A 183 24.12 13.00 -0.62
C LEU A 183 23.46 12.16 0.47
N ASP A 184 23.93 10.92 0.61
CA ASP A 184 23.57 9.97 1.67
C ASP A 184 24.48 10.16 2.89
N LYS A 185 23.88 10.23 4.08
CA LYS A 185 24.56 10.12 5.37
C LYS A 185 24.13 8.84 6.08
N LYS A 186 24.91 7.77 5.88
CA LYS A 186 24.68 6.44 6.46
C LYS A 186 25.32 6.32 7.85
N PRO A 187 24.60 5.89 8.89
CA PRO A 187 25.21 5.54 10.17
C PRO A 187 26.06 4.28 10.01
N ILE A 188 27.28 4.30 10.55
CA ILE A 188 28.23 3.17 10.52
C ILE A 188 28.83 2.95 11.90
N LYS A 189 29.43 1.78 12.10
CA LYS A 189 30.26 1.50 13.27
C LYS A 189 31.71 1.40 12.86
N PHE A 190 32.58 2.15 13.53
CA PHE A 190 34.03 2.13 13.30
C PHE A 190 34.78 1.78 14.58
N VAL A 191 36.02 1.32 14.45
CA VAL A 191 36.88 0.96 15.59
C VAL A 191 37.76 2.17 15.93
N PRO A 192 37.63 2.77 17.13
CA PRO A 192 38.44 3.90 17.56
C PRO A 192 39.87 3.45 17.93
N ALA A 193 40.76 4.44 18.14
CA ALA A 193 42.17 4.21 18.45
C ALA A 193 42.41 3.50 19.80
N ASP A 194 41.50 3.73 20.76
CA ASP A 194 41.69 3.46 22.18
C ASP A 194 41.39 2.00 22.57
N ASP A 195 40.47 1.32 21.87
CA ASP A 195 40.14 -0.09 22.12
C ASP A 195 39.69 -0.82 20.84
N PRO A 196 40.45 -1.81 20.33
CA PRO A 196 40.09 -2.59 19.15
C PRO A 196 38.84 -3.48 19.32
N LYS A 197 38.33 -3.65 20.54
CA LYS A 197 37.10 -4.42 20.82
C LYS A 197 35.85 -3.54 20.91
N MET A 198 35.99 -2.22 21.00
CA MET A 198 34.87 -1.30 21.13
C MET A 198 34.52 -0.71 19.76
N LYS A 199 33.24 -0.80 19.37
CA LYS A 199 32.74 -0.14 18.15
C LYS A 199 32.10 1.19 18.55
N GLN A 200 32.51 2.29 17.92
CA GLN A 200 31.90 3.61 18.07
C GLN A 200 31.00 3.93 16.89
N ASP A 201 29.96 4.71 17.16
CA ASP A 201 29.05 5.19 16.12
C ASP A 201 29.70 6.32 15.33
N GLY A 202 29.58 6.24 14.01
CA GLY A 202 30.08 7.21 13.05
C GLY A 202 29.14 7.34 11.87
N PHE A 203 29.59 8.09 10.85
CA PHE A 203 28.84 8.25 9.62
C PHE A 203 29.73 8.02 8.41
N LYS A 204 29.16 7.40 7.37
CA LYS A 204 29.67 7.40 6.00
C LYS A 204 28.82 8.39 5.20
N TYR A 205 29.49 9.29 4.50
CA TYR A 205 28.85 10.21 3.57
C TYR A 205 29.12 9.73 2.15
N THR A 206 28.10 9.53 1.34
CA THR A 206 28.25 9.13 -0.06
C THR A 206 27.51 10.11 -0.95
N LEU A 207 28.22 10.73 -1.89
CA LEU A 207 27.63 11.57 -2.92
C LEU A 207 27.58 10.79 -4.24
N TYR A 208 26.37 10.60 -4.75
CA TYR A 208 26.11 10.04 -6.08
C TYR A 208 25.87 11.19 -7.03
N ALA A 209 26.65 11.26 -8.12
CA ALA A 209 26.51 12.25 -9.17
C ALA A 209 26.63 11.60 -10.55
N ILE A 210 26.37 12.38 -11.59
CA ILE A 210 26.53 11.94 -12.99
C ILE A 210 28.02 11.67 -13.24
N GLY A 211 28.36 10.43 -13.61
CA GLY A 211 29.72 10.00 -13.96
C GLY A 211 30.69 9.78 -12.79
N PHE A 212 30.29 9.96 -11.53
CA PHE A 212 31.15 9.62 -10.38
C PHE A 212 30.39 9.46 -9.04
N VAL A 213 31.05 8.76 -8.11
CA VAL A 213 30.62 8.60 -6.72
C VAL A 213 31.78 8.94 -5.79
N ILE A 214 31.52 9.71 -4.73
CA ILE A 214 32.50 10.08 -3.71
C ILE A 214 32.01 9.58 -2.36
N ALA A 215 32.85 8.85 -1.62
CA ALA A 215 32.53 8.36 -0.28
C ALA A 215 33.55 8.83 0.76
N PHE A 216 33.06 9.41 1.85
CA PHE A 216 33.82 9.77 3.06
C PHE A 216 33.37 8.85 4.19
N GLU A 217 34.18 7.85 4.51
CA GLU A 217 33.89 6.89 5.58
C GLU A 217 34.65 7.28 6.86
N ARG A 218 33.95 7.49 7.98
CA ARG A 218 34.61 7.82 9.25
C ARG A 218 35.47 6.64 9.72
N ILE A 219 36.73 6.91 10.00
CA ILE A 219 37.74 5.91 10.39
C ILE A 219 38.43 6.27 11.71
N GLY A 220 38.93 5.25 12.41
CA GLY A 220 39.80 5.42 13.58
C GLY A 220 41.28 5.47 13.20
N ASP A 221 42.15 5.73 14.18
CA ASP A 221 43.59 5.94 13.90
C ASP A 221 44.34 4.71 13.41
N ARG A 222 43.82 3.51 13.71
CA ARG A 222 44.43 2.22 13.32
C ARG A 222 43.92 1.69 11.98
N TYR A 223 43.08 2.45 11.28
CA TYR A 223 42.54 2.03 9.98
C TYR A 223 43.67 1.87 8.96
N GLN A 224 43.69 0.72 8.27
CA GLN A 224 44.63 0.45 7.19
C GLN A 224 44.02 0.92 5.89
N LEU A 225 44.72 1.85 5.24
CA LEU A 225 44.30 2.45 3.99
C LEU A 225 44.29 1.40 2.87
N GLN A 226 43.17 1.28 2.17
CA GLN A 226 43.07 0.43 0.99
C GLN A 226 43.69 1.11 -0.24
N PRO A 227 44.06 0.36 -1.29
CA PRO A 227 44.43 0.96 -2.57
C PRO A 227 43.32 1.91 -3.07
N ASN A 228 43.70 3.10 -3.52
CA ASN A 228 42.81 4.18 -4.00
C ASN A 228 42.02 4.97 -2.93
N GLU A 229 42.37 4.82 -1.66
CA GLU A 229 41.85 5.69 -0.60
C GLU A 229 42.80 6.85 -0.28
N ALA A 230 42.24 7.99 0.10
CA ALA A 230 42.98 9.11 0.69
C ALA A 230 42.45 9.41 2.10
N ILE A 231 43.30 9.93 2.99
CA ILE A 231 42.85 10.38 4.32
C ILE A 231 42.54 11.87 4.26
N TRP A 232 41.31 12.22 4.63
CA TRP A 232 40.91 13.59 4.90
C TRP A 232 40.65 13.80 6.40
N LYS A 233 40.97 15.00 6.91
CA LYS A 233 40.76 15.37 8.31
C LYS A 233 39.82 16.57 8.37
N SER A 234 38.75 16.45 9.17
CA SER A 234 37.83 17.55 9.41
C SER A 234 38.47 18.60 10.33
N LYS A 235 37.94 19.83 10.32
CA LYS A 235 38.28 20.88 11.31
C LYS A 235 38.11 20.43 12.76
N GLY A 236 37.21 19.48 13.01
CA GLY A 236 36.98 18.88 14.33
C GLY A 236 37.99 17.81 14.73
N GLY A 237 38.96 17.48 13.87
CA GLY A 237 39.97 16.45 14.11
C GLY A 237 39.53 15.02 13.75
N GLU A 238 38.32 14.85 13.22
CA GLU A 238 37.82 13.54 12.78
C GLU A 238 38.50 13.12 11.47
N ARG A 239 38.77 11.82 11.32
CA ARG A 239 39.44 11.24 10.15
C ARG A 239 38.46 10.50 9.28
N TYR A 240 38.60 10.68 7.97
CA TYR A 240 37.79 10.02 6.95
C TYR A 240 38.68 9.34 5.91
N ALA A 241 38.32 8.13 5.52
CA ALA A 241 38.80 7.51 4.29
C ALA A 241 37.94 8.02 3.14
N VAL A 242 38.59 8.62 2.14
CA VAL A 242 37.97 9.18 0.94
C VAL A 242 38.19 8.23 -0.22
N ARG A 243 37.10 7.78 -0.84
CA ARG A 243 37.09 6.97 -2.08
C ARG A 243 36.40 7.76 -3.18
N ILE A 244 36.98 7.75 -4.38
CA ILE A 244 36.39 8.37 -5.57
C ILE A 244 36.31 7.30 -6.65
N HIS A 245 35.10 7.00 -7.10
CA HIS A 245 34.84 6.08 -8.19
C HIS A 245 34.32 6.87 -9.39
N LYS A 246 34.95 6.71 -10.55
CA LYS A 246 34.42 7.25 -11.80
C LYS A 246 33.48 6.21 -12.40
N THR A 247 32.32 6.65 -12.85
CA THR A 247 31.31 5.81 -13.50
C THR A 247 31.10 6.28 -14.94
N LEU A 248 30.56 5.40 -15.79
CA LEU A 248 30.18 5.76 -17.16
C LEU A 248 28.69 6.12 -17.28
N LEU A 249 28.01 6.30 -16.14
CA LEU A 249 26.58 6.55 -16.09
C LEU A 249 26.23 7.97 -16.56
N ASN A 250 25.18 8.06 -17.38
CA ASN A 250 24.72 9.33 -17.96
C ASN A 250 23.77 10.10 -17.03
N ASP A 251 23.19 9.41 -16.05
CA ASP A 251 22.34 9.97 -15.02
C ASP A 251 22.84 9.55 -13.63
N VAL A 252 22.33 10.22 -12.59
CA VAL A 252 22.60 9.82 -11.20
C VAL A 252 21.94 8.45 -10.97
N PRO A 253 22.64 7.46 -10.36
CA PRO A 253 22.08 6.12 -10.16
C PRO A 253 21.03 6.07 -9.04
N ALA A 254 20.16 7.08 -8.96
CA ALA A 254 19.19 7.22 -7.89
C ALA A 254 17.89 7.89 -8.36
N PHE A 255 16.77 7.47 -7.78
CA PHE A 255 15.47 8.08 -8.01
C PHE A 255 14.68 8.19 -6.71
N SER A 256 13.80 9.20 -6.64
CA SER A 256 12.88 9.38 -5.52
C SER A 256 11.67 8.44 -5.65
N ILE A 257 11.20 7.90 -4.52
CA ILE A 257 10.02 7.03 -4.47
C ILE A 257 8.72 7.78 -4.75
N GLY A 258 8.58 9.00 -4.22
CA GLY A 258 7.34 9.75 -4.24
C GLY A 258 6.91 10.23 -5.63
N TYR A 259 5.61 10.50 -5.75
CA TYR A 259 4.99 11.06 -6.95
C TYR A 259 4.04 12.24 -6.66
N VAL A 260 3.41 12.26 -5.48
CA VAL A 260 2.57 13.40 -5.07
C VAL A 260 3.45 14.53 -4.58
N GLY A 261 3.60 15.58 -5.39
CA GLY A 261 4.40 16.76 -5.05
C GLY A 261 3.89 17.50 -3.82
N ASP A 262 4.79 17.87 -2.93
CA ASP A 262 4.48 18.70 -1.77
C ASP A 262 4.38 20.17 -2.18
N GLN A 263 3.14 20.67 -2.25
CA GLN A 263 2.85 22.06 -2.58
C GLN A 263 3.55 23.06 -1.65
N ARG A 264 3.82 22.70 -0.38
CA ARG A 264 4.53 23.61 0.55
C ARG A 264 5.98 23.81 0.19
N THR A 265 6.59 22.82 -0.45
CA THR A 265 7.98 22.89 -0.92
C THR A 265 8.06 23.26 -2.40
N LYS A 266 6.95 23.67 -3.01
CA LYS A 266 6.84 23.88 -4.47
C LYS A 266 7.27 22.63 -5.25
N GLU A 267 6.82 21.47 -4.77
CA GLU A 267 7.02 20.16 -5.42
C GLU A 267 8.48 19.68 -5.49
N VAL A 268 9.40 20.31 -4.75
CA VAL A 268 10.79 19.82 -4.57
C VAL A 268 10.85 18.52 -3.77
N THR A 269 9.86 18.28 -2.91
CA THR A 269 9.71 17.07 -2.09
C THR A 269 8.32 16.48 -2.30
N TYR A 270 8.08 15.29 -1.76
CA TYR A 270 6.84 14.54 -1.95
C TYR A 270 6.08 14.34 -0.64
N VAL A 271 4.78 14.07 -0.76
CA VAL A 271 3.92 13.65 0.34
C VAL A 271 3.32 12.27 0.07
N ASN A 272 2.78 11.64 1.11
CA ASN A 272 2.08 10.37 0.99
C ASN A 272 0.79 10.54 0.16
N PRO A 273 0.35 9.54 -0.62
CA PRO A 273 -0.89 9.58 -1.41
C PRO A 273 -2.14 10.07 -0.65
N PHE A 274 -2.29 9.72 0.64
CA PHE A 274 -3.40 10.16 1.48
C PHE A 274 -3.11 11.43 2.30
N HIS A 275 -2.09 12.22 1.95
CA HIS A 275 -1.70 13.41 2.71
C HIS A 275 -2.85 14.40 2.94
N SER A 276 -3.76 14.52 1.96
CA SER A 276 -4.97 15.35 2.05
C SER A 276 -5.86 14.97 3.24
N ALA A 277 -5.86 13.70 3.65
CA ALA A 277 -6.69 13.17 4.74
C ALA A 277 -6.04 13.25 6.13
N ILE A 278 -4.77 13.64 6.25
CA ILE A 278 -4.02 13.65 7.53
C ILE A 278 -4.73 14.45 8.64
N SER A 279 -5.39 15.55 8.27
CA SER A 279 -6.14 16.36 9.24
C SER A 279 -7.34 15.61 9.81
N TRP A 280 -7.97 14.72 9.04
CA TRP A 280 -9.08 13.89 9.49
C TRP A 280 -8.59 12.71 10.33
N PHE A 281 -7.48 12.07 9.97
CA PHE A 281 -6.83 11.06 10.82
C PHE A 281 -6.54 11.61 12.23
N LYS A 282 -5.96 12.81 12.32
CA LYS A 282 -5.72 13.47 13.61
C LYS A 282 -7.02 13.77 14.39
N LYS A 283 -8.11 14.09 13.69
CA LYS A 283 -9.41 14.32 14.35
C LYS A 283 -10.02 13.02 14.87
N ILE A 284 -9.93 11.93 14.11
CA ILE A 284 -10.37 10.60 14.54
C ILE A 284 -9.60 10.15 15.77
N LEU A 285 -8.27 10.28 15.79
CA LEU A 285 -7.47 9.90 16.95
C LEU A 285 -7.90 10.64 18.23
N ASN A 286 -8.05 11.96 18.14
CA ASN A 286 -8.49 12.75 19.29
C ASN A 286 -9.95 12.44 19.69
N LEU A 287 -10.87 12.22 18.74
CA LEU A 287 -12.25 11.90 19.09
C LEU A 287 -12.41 10.45 19.59
N GLY A 288 -11.67 9.51 19.01
CA GLY A 288 -11.65 8.10 19.39
C GLY A 288 -11.15 7.93 20.83
N SER A 289 -10.05 8.59 21.19
CA SER A 289 -9.57 8.60 22.58
C SER A 289 -10.60 9.14 23.58
N GLU A 290 -11.36 10.19 23.22
CA GLU A 290 -12.45 10.70 24.05
C GLU A 290 -13.65 9.74 24.12
N ALA A 291 -13.95 9.07 23.01
CA ALA A 291 -15.01 8.06 22.95
C ALA A 291 -14.65 6.84 23.81
N ASP A 292 -13.41 6.36 23.76
CA ASP A 292 -12.91 5.25 24.59
C ASP A 292 -12.97 5.60 26.07
N LEU A 293 -12.56 6.83 26.44
CA LEU A 293 -12.68 7.34 27.79
C LEU A 293 -14.16 7.40 28.24
N SER A 294 -15.03 7.94 27.38
CA SER A 294 -16.47 8.05 27.66
C SER A 294 -17.13 6.67 27.81
N LYS A 295 -16.77 5.71 26.96
CA LYS A 295 -17.25 4.33 27.04
C LYS A 295 -16.77 3.67 28.33
N THR A 296 -15.49 3.83 28.66
CA THR A 296 -14.89 3.21 29.86
C THR A 296 -15.48 3.78 31.15
N LEU A 297 -15.66 5.10 31.25
CA LEU A 297 -16.07 5.77 32.49
C LEU A 297 -17.60 5.93 32.64
N HIS A 298 -18.35 5.92 31.54
CA HIS A 298 -19.77 6.29 31.56
C HIS A 298 -20.72 5.28 30.91
N ALA A 299 -20.24 4.29 30.16
CA ALA A 299 -21.13 3.26 29.59
C ALA A 299 -21.62 2.23 30.62
N PHE A 300 -20.91 2.09 31.74
CA PHE A 300 -21.31 1.17 32.81
C PHE A 300 -22.28 1.86 33.79
N PRO A 301 -23.42 1.21 34.14
CA PRO A 301 -24.35 1.77 35.11
C PRO A 301 -23.68 1.99 36.48
N GLN A 302 -23.67 3.24 36.95
CA GLN A 302 -23.13 3.58 38.27
C GLN A 302 -24.14 3.26 39.37
N LYS A 303 -23.70 2.56 40.43
CA LYS A 303 -24.55 2.19 41.56
C LYS A 303 -24.42 3.22 42.67
N PHE A 304 -25.47 3.98 42.92
CA PHE A 304 -25.58 4.85 44.11
C PHE A 304 -26.16 4.03 45.27
N GLN A 305 -25.48 4.03 46.43
CA GLN A 305 -25.97 3.34 47.62
C GLN A 305 -25.69 4.14 48.90
N TYR A 306 -26.70 4.20 49.79
CA TYR A 306 -26.46 4.63 51.15
C TYR A 306 -25.70 3.55 51.90
N VAL A 307 -24.61 3.94 52.54
CA VAL A 307 -23.85 3.05 53.42
C VAL A 307 -23.97 3.52 54.86
N GLN A 308 -23.97 2.55 55.76
CA GLN A 308 -24.02 2.83 57.19
C GLN A 308 -22.72 3.53 57.60
N ARG A 309 -22.87 4.59 58.40
CA ARG A 309 -21.72 5.20 59.07
C ARG A 309 -21.07 4.15 59.97
N CYS A 310 -19.75 4.13 60.00
CA CYS A 310 -19.02 3.28 60.91
C CYS A 310 -19.35 3.71 62.35
N THR A 311 -19.92 2.79 63.12
CA THR A 311 -20.22 3.01 64.54
C THR A 311 -19.00 2.76 65.44
N GLY A 312 -17.92 2.16 64.90
CA GLY A 312 -16.78 1.70 65.68
C GLY A 312 -17.13 0.44 66.50
N THR A 313 -16.35 0.17 67.55
CA THR A 313 -16.66 -0.89 68.52
C THR A 313 -17.31 -0.29 69.76
N THR A 314 -17.92 -1.11 70.61
CA THR A 314 -18.55 -0.66 71.87
C THR A 314 -17.58 0.08 72.81
N GLU A 315 -16.27 -0.20 72.71
CA GLU A 315 -15.23 0.44 73.51
C GLU A 315 -14.63 1.69 72.83
N THR A 316 -14.66 1.75 71.50
CA THR A 316 -14.10 2.85 70.71
C THR A 316 -15.09 3.29 69.62
N PRO A 317 -16.03 4.21 69.96
CA PRO A 317 -17.00 4.72 69.00
C PRO A 317 -16.29 5.55 67.92
N CYS A 318 -16.65 5.29 66.65
CA CYS A 318 -16.05 5.98 65.50
C CYS A 318 -16.72 7.34 65.26
N ARG A 319 -15.92 8.38 65.04
CA ARG A 319 -16.35 9.73 64.63
C ARG A 319 -15.75 10.05 63.27
N ASP A 320 -16.52 9.83 62.22
CA ASP A 320 -16.17 10.11 60.82
C ASP A 320 -14.77 9.61 60.42
N GLY A 321 -14.41 8.40 60.89
CA GLY A 321 -13.16 7.73 60.55
C GLY A 321 -12.10 7.73 61.65
N THR A 322 -12.32 8.45 62.75
CA THR A 322 -11.39 8.53 63.89
C THR A 322 -11.96 7.90 65.16
N ASP A 323 -11.09 7.37 66.03
CA ASP A 323 -11.45 6.92 67.38
C ASP A 323 -11.43 8.08 68.40
N HIS A 324 -11.72 7.79 69.66
CA HIS A 324 -11.74 8.80 70.73
C HIS A 324 -10.37 9.48 70.95
N ASP A 325 -9.28 8.78 70.60
CA ASP A 325 -7.90 9.27 70.77
C ASP A 325 -7.36 9.95 69.50
N GLY A 326 -8.21 10.13 68.49
CA GLY A 326 -7.87 10.78 67.21
C GLY A 326 -7.13 9.88 66.21
N ASN A 327 -6.98 8.58 66.50
CA ASN A 327 -6.36 7.64 65.59
C ASN A 327 -7.38 7.11 64.57
N ALA A 328 -6.90 6.62 63.42
CA ALA A 328 -7.76 6.03 62.41
C ALA A 328 -8.55 4.83 62.99
N CYS A 329 -9.88 4.88 62.87
CA CYS A 329 -10.77 3.86 63.42
C CYS A 329 -10.43 2.48 62.84
N LYS A 330 -10.16 1.50 63.72
CA LYS A 330 -9.76 0.14 63.34
C LYS A 330 -10.80 -0.64 62.53
N VAL A 331 -12.07 -0.26 62.63
CA VAL A 331 -13.19 -0.96 61.95
C VAL A 331 -13.37 -0.51 60.51
N CYS A 332 -13.19 0.77 60.21
CA CYS A 332 -13.32 1.32 58.85
C CYS A 332 -11.99 1.77 58.22
N GLY A 333 -10.87 1.63 58.93
CA GLY A 333 -9.54 2.04 58.48
C GLY A 333 -9.45 3.53 58.14
N GLY A 334 -10.12 4.41 58.90
CA GLY A 334 -10.08 5.87 58.65
C GLY A 334 -11.19 6.44 57.76
N LYS A 335 -12.02 5.61 57.11
CA LYS A 335 -12.99 6.07 56.10
C LYS A 335 -14.34 6.57 56.64
N GLY A 336 -14.66 6.28 57.90
CA GLY A 336 -15.92 6.69 58.55
C GLY A 336 -17.18 5.95 58.08
N LEU A 337 -17.07 5.03 57.11
CA LEU A 337 -18.18 4.29 56.50
C LEU A 337 -17.87 2.78 56.51
N VAL A 338 -18.89 1.93 56.71
CA VAL A 338 -18.77 0.47 56.54
C VAL A 338 -19.05 0.15 55.08
N VAL A 339 -17.99 -0.17 54.33
CA VAL A 339 -18.05 -0.42 52.89
C VAL A 339 -17.67 -1.86 52.57
N HIS A 340 -18.47 -2.52 51.74
CA HIS A 340 -18.08 -3.78 51.10
C HIS A 340 -17.15 -3.47 49.91
N THR A 341 -16.00 -4.13 49.84
CA THR A 341 -14.87 -3.77 48.97
C THR A 341 -14.99 -4.19 47.50
N SER A 342 -16.17 -4.59 47.02
CA SER A 342 -16.34 -4.83 45.58
C SER A 342 -17.73 -4.50 45.04
N ALA A 343 -17.77 -3.43 44.26
CA ALA A 343 -18.53 -3.27 43.01
C ALA A 343 -17.87 -2.06 42.32
N GLN A 344 -17.32 -2.22 41.12
CA GLN A 344 -16.69 -1.11 40.40
C GLN A 344 -17.67 0.08 40.31
N ASP A 345 -17.15 1.26 40.68
CA ASP A 345 -17.80 2.57 40.77
C ASP A 345 -19.15 2.65 41.49
N ALA A 346 -19.10 2.55 42.83
CA ALA A 346 -20.19 2.96 43.72
C ALA A 346 -19.88 4.32 44.39
N VAL A 347 -20.79 5.29 44.26
CA VAL A 347 -20.73 6.57 44.99
C VAL A 347 -21.50 6.43 46.30
N TYR A 348 -20.83 6.75 47.42
CA TYR A 348 -21.33 6.53 48.77
C TYR A 348 -21.88 7.80 49.40
N LEU A 349 -23.11 7.75 49.90
CA LEU A 349 -23.71 8.82 50.69
C LEU A 349 -23.95 8.33 52.14
N PRO A 350 -23.69 9.16 53.16
CA PRO A 350 -23.95 8.79 54.54
C PRO A 350 -25.46 8.73 54.82
N LEU A 351 -25.92 7.64 55.44
CA LEU A 351 -27.33 7.48 55.84
C LEU A 351 -27.76 8.62 56.80
N PRO A 352 -28.85 9.38 56.51
CA PRO A 352 -29.37 10.42 57.39
C PRO A 352 -29.95 9.85 58.70
N LYS A 353 -29.93 10.64 59.79
CA LYS A 353 -30.40 10.22 61.12
C LYS A 353 -31.91 10.39 61.33
N ARG A 354 -32.59 11.18 60.49
CA ARG A 354 -34.02 11.48 60.61
C ARG A 354 -34.73 11.06 59.32
N SER A 355 -35.90 10.45 59.46
CA SER A 355 -36.73 10.00 58.33
C SER A 355 -37.14 11.15 57.38
N GLU A 356 -37.12 12.40 57.86
CA GLU A 356 -37.44 13.61 57.10
C GLU A 356 -36.29 14.04 56.16
N ASP A 357 -35.05 13.63 56.47
CA ASP A 357 -33.85 13.86 55.66
C ASP A 357 -33.59 12.70 54.67
N PHE A 358 -34.41 11.63 54.72
CA PHE A 358 -34.39 10.59 53.71
C PHE A 358 -34.97 11.16 52.41
N PHE A 359 -34.13 11.25 51.39
CA PHE A 359 -34.63 11.34 50.03
C PHE A 359 -35.19 9.96 49.65
N ASP A 360 -36.24 9.94 48.83
CA ASP A 360 -36.90 8.71 48.36
C ASP A 360 -35.94 7.84 47.51
N LEU A 361 -35.75 6.59 47.91
CA LEU A 361 -34.80 5.66 47.26
C LEU A 361 -35.27 5.19 45.88
N ASP A 362 -36.56 5.18 45.56
CA ASP A 362 -37.00 4.96 44.17
C ASP A 362 -36.71 6.19 43.29
N LYS A 363 -36.33 7.32 43.90
CA LYS A 363 -35.73 8.51 43.26
C LYS A 363 -34.20 8.61 43.45
N LEU A 364 -33.53 7.65 44.12
CA LEU A 364 -32.07 7.65 44.38
C LEU A 364 -31.33 6.36 43.97
N MET A 365 -31.99 5.22 43.89
CA MET A 365 -31.53 4.06 43.13
C MET A 365 -31.89 4.30 41.66
N VAL A 366 -31.42 5.44 41.16
CA VAL A 366 -31.51 5.79 39.76
C VAL A 366 -30.34 5.06 39.12
N TYR A 367 -30.65 3.99 38.38
CA TYR A 367 -29.80 3.65 37.25
C TYR A 367 -29.91 4.84 36.32
N LYS A 368 -28.98 5.81 36.45
CA LYS A 368 -28.83 6.80 35.39
C LYS A 368 -28.35 5.98 34.22
N HIS A 369 -29.25 5.78 33.26
CA HIS A 369 -28.85 5.21 31.99
C HIS A 369 -27.64 6.03 31.51
N PRO A 370 -26.59 5.36 31.03
CA PRO A 370 -25.51 6.04 30.32
C PRO A 370 -26.12 7.03 29.34
N PRO A 371 -25.51 8.19 29.10
CA PRO A 371 -25.95 9.07 28.04
C PRO A 371 -25.71 8.39 26.68
N ILE A 372 -26.58 7.43 26.31
CA ILE A 372 -26.48 6.62 25.09
C ILE A 372 -26.48 7.56 23.89
N ASP A 373 -27.27 8.63 23.92
CA ASP A 373 -27.31 9.67 22.87
C ASP A 373 -25.93 10.33 22.66
N LEU A 374 -25.14 10.53 23.72
CA LEU A 374 -23.79 11.09 23.61
C LEU A 374 -22.82 10.07 22.98
N LEU A 375 -22.89 8.81 23.41
CA LEU A 375 -22.06 7.74 22.85
C LEU A 375 -22.40 7.49 21.37
N GLN A 376 -23.69 7.47 21.04
CA GLN A 376 -24.17 7.34 19.66
C GLN A 376 -23.74 8.54 18.80
N PHE A 377 -23.84 9.76 19.33
CA PHE A 377 -23.33 10.95 18.63
C PHE A 377 -21.82 10.90 18.37
N GLN A 378 -21.04 10.37 19.32
CA GLN A 378 -19.60 10.17 19.13
C GLN A 378 -19.32 9.14 18.02
N GLU A 379 -20.03 8.01 18.01
CA GLU A 379 -19.92 6.97 16.97
C GLU A 379 -20.32 7.52 15.58
N ASP A 380 -21.42 8.25 15.48
CA ASP A 380 -21.88 8.86 14.22
C ASP A 380 -20.86 9.86 13.64
N ILE A 381 -20.15 10.61 14.50
CA ILE A 381 -19.10 11.52 14.04
C ILE A 381 -17.85 10.76 13.60
N LEU A 382 -17.48 9.68 14.28
CA LEU A 382 -16.36 8.82 13.89
C LEU A 382 -16.61 8.25 12.49
N ASP A 383 -17.78 7.65 12.25
CA ASP A 383 -18.20 7.15 10.93
C ASP A 383 -18.13 8.24 9.85
N LYS A 384 -18.59 9.45 10.19
CA LYS A 384 -18.51 10.60 9.27
C LYS A 384 -17.08 11.02 8.95
N TYR A 385 -16.16 10.92 9.91
CA TYR A 385 -14.75 11.24 9.67
C TYR A 385 -14.06 10.17 8.84
N GLU A 386 -14.40 8.89 9.02
CA GLU A 386 -13.92 7.79 8.16
C GLU A 386 -14.33 8.04 6.71
N GLN A 387 -15.60 8.36 6.46
CA GLN A 387 -16.09 8.72 5.13
C GLN A 387 -15.35 9.92 4.53
N LYS A 388 -15.04 10.93 5.36
CA LYS A 388 -14.28 12.11 4.91
C LYS A 388 -12.83 11.82 4.58
N ILE A 389 -12.21 10.81 5.21
CA ILE A 389 -10.87 10.37 4.87
C ILE A 389 -10.87 9.82 3.45
N HIS A 390 -11.76 8.87 3.15
CA HIS A 390 -11.86 8.30 1.80
C HIS A 390 -12.23 9.37 0.76
N ALA A 391 -13.17 10.26 1.07
CA ALA A 391 -13.53 11.36 0.17
C ALA A 391 -12.41 12.38 -0.05
N SER A 392 -11.52 12.57 0.93
CA SER A 392 -10.37 13.48 0.76
C SER A 392 -9.28 12.90 -0.15
N VAL A 393 -9.22 11.57 -0.26
CA VAL A 393 -8.22 10.87 -1.09
C VAL A 393 -8.77 10.60 -2.49
N PHE A 394 -9.95 9.97 -2.57
CA PHE A 394 -10.52 9.48 -3.82
C PHE A 394 -11.61 10.39 -4.41
N ASN A 395 -11.89 11.54 -3.77
CA ASN A 395 -12.99 12.43 -4.17
C ASN A 395 -14.39 11.75 -4.20
N THR A 396 -14.56 10.63 -3.49
CA THR A 396 -15.83 9.89 -3.40
C THR A 396 -16.17 9.43 -1.99
N LEU A 397 -17.47 9.42 -1.67
CA LEU A 397 -18.02 8.93 -0.41
C LEU A 397 -18.55 7.49 -0.50
N SER A 398 -18.66 6.90 -1.69
CA SER A 398 -19.43 5.67 -1.88
C SER A 398 -18.70 4.39 -1.50
N LEU A 399 -17.37 4.43 -1.38
CA LEU A 399 -16.56 3.27 -0.96
C LEU A 399 -16.97 2.72 0.43
N ILE A 400 -17.67 3.50 1.27
CA ILE A 400 -18.07 3.10 2.63
C ILE A 400 -19.59 3.14 2.87
N LYS A 401 -20.43 3.56 1.91
CA LYS A 401 -21.88 3.70 2.18
C LYS A 401 -22.53 2.33 2.47
N LYS A 402 -22.77 2.03 3.75
CA LYS A 402 -23.44 0.80 4.24
C LYS A 402 -24.95 0.75 3.98
N THR A 403 -25.62 1.86 3.62
CA THR A 403 -27.09 1.96 3.75
C THR A 403 -27.87 2.57 2.59
N THR A 404 -27.30 2.73 1.40
CA THR A 404 -28.10 3.15 0.22
C THR A 404 -27.75 2.33 -1.00
N VAL A 405 -28.77 1.76 -1.66
CA VAL A 405 -28.68 1.18 -3.01
C VAL A 405 -28.31 2.31 -3.96
N ALA A 406 -27.02 2.61 -4.07
CA ALA A 406 -26.50 3.58 -5.03
C ALA A 406 -26.82 3.08 -6.43
N THR A 407 -27.25 3.99 -7.30
CA THR A 407 -27.58 3.66 -8.69
C THR A 407 -26.31 3.28 -9.46
N ALA A 408 -26.42 2.44 -10.49
CA ALA A 408 -25.27 1.96 -11.26
C ALA A 408 -24.41 3.13 -11.83
N THR A 409 -25.04 4.23 -12.23
CA THR A 409 -24.36 5.43 -12.75
C THR A 409 -23.54 6.18 -11.70
N GLU A 410 -24.04 6.32 -10.48
CA GLU A 410 -23.28 6.95 -9.38
C GLU A 410 -22.04 6.12 -9.03
N ARG A 411 -22.18 4.79 -9.00
CA ARG A 411 -21.06 3.87 -8.76
C ARG A 411 -20.00 3.94 -9.86
N GLY A 412 -20.42 4.12 -11.12
CA GLY A 412 -19.49 4.33 -12.24
C GLY A 412 -18.67 5.60 -12.06
N GLN A 413 -19.32 6.74 -11.79
CA GLN A 413 -18.64 8.01 -11.53
C GLN A 413 -17.68 7.94 -10.34
N ASP A 414 -18.03 7.19 -9.31
CA ASP A 414 -17.16 6.99 -8.15
C ASP A 414 -15.91 6.18 -8.48
N LEU A 415 -16.04 5.15 -9.32
CA LEU A 415 -14.90 4.37 -9.80
C LEU A 415 -13.97 5.20 -10.70
N ASP A 416 -14.53 6.06 -11.55
CA ASP A 416 -13.75 6.98 -12.39
C ASP A 416 -12.89 7.91 -11.53
N ASN A 417 -13.45 8.49 -10.46
CA ASN A 417 -12.68 9.33 -9.52
C ASN A 417 -11.55 8.54 -8.81
N VAL A 418 -11.81 7.27 -8.48
CA VAL A 418 -10.77 6.39 -7.93
C VAL A 418 -9.68 6.16 -8.97
N TYR A 419 -10.03 5.86 -10.21
CA TYR A 419 -9.07 5.67 -11.30
C TYR A 419 -8.23 6.92 -11.57
N ASP A 420 -8.84 8.10 -11.60
CA ASP A 420 -8.12 9.38 -11.74
C ASP A 420 -7.11 9.60 -10.61
N THR A 421 -7.45 9.17 -9.39
CA THR A 421 -6.54 9.24 -8.23
C THR A 421 -5.39 8.24 -8.33
N LEU A 422 -5.67 7.05 -8.87
CA LEU A 422 -4.70 5.95 -9.00
C LEU A 422 -3.78 6.10 -10.23
N HIS A 423 -4.22 6.81 -11.26
CA HIS A 423 -3.48 6.93 -12.52
C HIS A 423 -2.06 7.50 -12.36
N PRO A 424 -1.83 8.61 -11.62
CA PRO A 424 -0.47 9.12 -11.41
C PRO A 424 0.44 8.15 -10.65
N PHE A 425 -0.13 7.27 -9.82
CA PHE A 425 0.62 6.22 -9.14
C PHE A 425 1.06 5.14 -10.14
N ALA A 426 0.18 4.73 -11.05
CA ALA A 426 0.51 3.80 -12.14
C ALA A 426 1.60 4.38 -13.07
N GLU A 427 1.48 5.66 -13.44
CA GLU A 427 2.51 6.35 -14.23
C GLU A 427 3.87 6.39 -13.52
N LYS A 428 3.87 6.61 -12.19
CA LYS A 428 5.11 6.57 -11.41
C LYS A 428 5.75 5.17 -11.43
N ILE A 429 4.95 4.11 -11.29
CA ILE A 429 5.45 2.73 -11.37
C ILE A 429 6.05 2.46 -12.75
N THR A 430 5.37 2.88 -13.82
CA THR A 430 5.90 2.87 -15.19
C THR A 430 7.26 3.56 -15.29
N SER A 431 7.34 4.81 -14.82
CA SER A 431 8.56 5.60 -14.91
C SER A 431 9.72 4.97 -14.12
N ILE A 432 9.46 4.43 -12.93
CA ILE A 432 10.49 3.78 -12.10
C ILE A 432 10.95 2.48 -12.74
N TRP A 433 10.03 1.63 -13.19
CA TRP A 433 10.38 0.35 -13.79
C TRP A 433 11.25 0.55 -15.03
N SER A 434 10.81 1.41 -15.96
CA SER A 434 11.58 1.71 -17.17
C SER A 434 12.94 2.32 -16.82
N GLY A 435 12.98 3.28 -15.90
CA GLY A 435 14.22 3.91 -15.48
C GLY A 435 15.21 2.96 -14.81
N ILE A 436 14.73 1.99 -14.02
CA ILE A 436 15.59 0.94 -13.43
C ILE A 436 16.11 0.02 -14.52
N VAL A 437 15.27 -0.42 -15.46
CA VAL A 437 15.69 -1.33 -16.54
C VAL A 437 16.73 -0.67 -17.43
N GLU A 438 16.52 0.58 -17.85
CA GLU A 438 17.49 1.38 -18.62
C GLU A 438 18.80 1.55 -17.85
N MET A 439 18.73 1.84 -16.56
CA MET A 439 19.93 2.02 -15.73
C MET A 439 20.68 0.72 -15.49
N ILE A 440 19.99 -0.41 -15.31
CA ILE A 440 20.63 -1.73 -15.28
C ILE A 440 21.33 -1.97 -16.62
N ALA A 441 20.69 -1.68 -17.75
CA ALA A 441 21.29 -1.85 -19.07
C ALA A 441 22.56 -0.98 -19.27
N GLU A 442 22.58 0.25 -18.74
CA GLU A 442 23.79 1.07 -18.70
C GLU A 442 24.88 0.44 -17.83
N ILE A 443 24.55 -0.01 -16.62
CA ILE A 443 25.50 -0.61 -15.66
C ILE A 443 26.07 -1.94 -16.17
N THR A 444 25.28 -2.74 -16.90
CA THR A 444 25.70 -4.04 -17.43
C THR A 444 26.33 -3.95 -18.82
N GLU A 445 26.45 -2.74 -19.38
CA GLU A 445 26.92 -2.46 -20.74
C GLU A 445 26.12 -3.20 -21.83
N THR A 446 24.83 -3.40 -21.60
CA THR A 446 23.89 -3.99 -22.57
C THR A 446 23.03 -2.94 -23.26
N GLN A 447 23.19 -1.66 -22.91
CA GLN A 447 22.52 -0.53 -23.54
C GLN A 447 22.92 -0.42 -25.02
N THR A 448 21.93 -0.46 -25.91
CA THR A 448 22.11 -0.26 -27.36
C THR A 448 21.14 0.81 -27.89
N GLU A 449 21.40 1.36 -29.08
CA GLU A 449 20.52 2.39 -29.68
C GLU A 449 19.12 1.87 -30.03
N ASP A 450 18.98 0.56 -30.19
CA ASP A 450 17.76 -0.16 -30.55
C ASP A 450 17.04 -0.79 -29.35
N LEU A 451 17.55 -0.59 -28.12
CA LEU A 451 16.88 -1.06 -26.91
C LEU A 451 15.57 -0.29 -26.70
N ILE A 452 14.46 -1.02 -26.68
CA ILE A 452 13.12 -0.49 -26.40
C ILE A 452 12.65 -1.03 -25.07
N VAL A 453 12.42 -0.13 -24.11
CA VAL A 453 11.83 -0.43 -22.80
C VAL A 453 10.50 0.31 -22.69
N ASP A 454 9.39 -0.43 -22.71
CA ASP A 454 8.04 0.15 -22.65
C ASP A 454 7.19 -0.62 -21.64
N MET A 455 6.66 0.08 -20.64
CA MET A 455 5.64 -0.43 -19.73
C MET A 455 4.49 0.55 -19.62
N ARG A 456 3.26 0.10 -19.88
CA ARG A 456 2.06 0.93 -19.78
C ARG A 456 0.96 0.19 -19.05
N TYR A 457 0.42 0.81 -18.01
CA TYR A 457 -0.77 0.33 -17.33
C TYR A 457 -2.05 0.65 -18.13
N PRO A 458 -3.09 -0.18 -18.04
CA PRO A 458 -4.40 0.16 -18.54
C PRO A 458 -4.99 1.35 -17.76
N SER A 459 -5.89 2.10 -18.38
CA SER A 459 -6.70 3.12 -17.68
C SER A 459 -7.75 2.49 -16.76
N ASP A 460 -8.15 1.24 -17.04
CA ASP A 460 -9.05 0.47 -16.19
C ASP A 460 -8.26 -0.55 -15.36
N PHE A 461 -8.19 -0.34 -14.05
CA PHE A 461 -7.52 -1.23 -13.10
C PHE A 461 -8.41 -2.40 -12.63
N LYS A 462 -9.50 -2.70 -13.36
CA LYS A 462 -10.42 -3.82 -13.11
C LYS A 462 -10.95 -3.88 -11.68
N MET A 463 -11.29 -2.71 -11.12
CA MET A 463 -11.79 -2.60 -9.73
C MET A 463 -13.22 -3.10 -9.55
N LYS A 464 -13.96 -3.23 -10.65
CA LYS A 464 -15.34 -3.73 -10.65
C LYS A 464 -15.39 -5.17 -10.15
N THR A 465 -16.41 -5.47 -9.37
CA THR A 465 -16.72 -6.84 -8.95
C THR A 465 -17.44 -7.60 -10.07
N ILE A 466 -17.37 -8.93 -10.05
CA ILE A 466 -18.15 -9.79 -10.96
C ILE A 466 -19.64 -9.41 -10.97
N GLY A 467 -20.22 -9.12 -9.80
CA GLY A 467 -21.62 -8.70 -9.70
C GLY A 467 -21.94 -7.41 -10.47
N GLN A 468 -21.03 -6.44 -10.44
CA GLN A 468 -21.15 -5.20 -11.21
C GLN A 468 -20.98 -5.45 -12.71
N LEU A 469 -20.02 -6.29 -13.11
CA LEU A 469 -19.83 -6.64 -14.52
C LEU A 469 -21.05 -7.37 -15.11
N ILE A 470 -21.72 -8.21 -14.32
CA ILE A 470 -22.98 -8.86 -14.73
C ILE A 470 -24.10 -7.82 -14.89
N GLU A 471 -24.19 -6.83 -14.00
CA GLU A 471 -25.17 -5.73 -14.11
C GLU A 471 -24.90 -4.86 -15.35
N ASP A 472 -23.63 -4.57 -15.64
CA ASP A 472 -23.20 -3.87 -16.85
C ASP A 472 -23.54 -4.67 -18.12
N LEU A 473 -23.29 -5.99 -18.12
CA LEU A 473 -23.63 -6.86 -19.25
C LEU A 473 -25.14 -6.89 -19.51
N LYS A 474 -25.95 -6.97 -18.45
CA LYS A 474 -27.40 -6.90 -18.55
C LYS A 474 -27.84 -5.56 -19.15
N THR A 475 -27.29 -4.46 -18.66
CA THR A 475 -27.59 -3.11 -19.18
C THR A 475 -27.18 -2.96 -20.63
N ALA A 476 -26.02 -3.50 -21.03
CA ALA A 476 -25.52 -3.47 -22.40
C ALA A 476 -26.41 -4.29 -23.35
N ASN A 477 -26.96 -5.41 -22.88
CA ASN A 477 -27.96 -6.18 -23.62
C ASN A 477 -29.26 -5.38 -23.79
N ASP A 478 -29.77 -4.79 -22.71
CA ASP A 478 -31.02 -4.02 -22.71
C ASP A 478 -30.91 -2.74 -23.57
N SER A 479 -29.74 -2.11 -23.62
CA SER A 479 -29.48 -0.90 -24.41
C SER A 479 -29.16 -1.17 -25.89
N GLY A 480 -29.05 -2.44 -26.30
CA GLY A 480 -28.66 -2.81 -27.66
C GLY A 480 -27.22 -2.44 -28.01
N ALA A 481 -26.29 -2.52 -27.04
CA ALA A 481 -24.89 -2.20 -27.27
C ALA A 481 -24.26 -3.13 -28.35
N PRO A 482 -23.25 -2.65 -29.10
CA PRO A 482 -22.55 -3.48 -30.08
C PRO A 482 -22.00 -4.77 -29.48
N GLY A 483 -22.00 -5.87 -30.24
CA GLY A 483 -21.59 -7.19 -29.76
C GLY A 483 -20.15 -7.23 -29.22
N PHE A 484 -19.22 -6.47 -29.82
CA PHE A 484 -17.84 -6.41 -29.34
C PHE A 484 -17.72 -5.82 -27.91
N MET A 485 -18.59 -4.88 -27.54
CA MET A 485 -18.60 -4.32 -26.18
C MET A 485 -19.09 -5.37 -25.17
N ARG A 486 -20.12 -6.14 -25.54
CA ARG A 486 -20.67 -7.23 -24.70
C ARG A 486 -19.69 -8.39 -24.56
N ALA A 487 -18.97 -8.73 -25.63
CA ALA A 487 -17.89 -9.72 -25.61
C ALA A 487 -16.79 -9.28 -24.62
N LYS A 488 -16.36 -8.01 -24.69
CA LYS A 488 -15.34 -7.48 -23.78
C LYS A 488 -15.75 -7.58 -22.31
N ILE A 489 -16.99 -7.23 -21.96
CA ILE A 489 -17.50 -7.37 -20.58
C ILE A 489 -17.51 -8.84 -20.14
N SER A 490 -17.86 -9.75 -21.06
CA SER A 490 -17.86 -11.19 -20.78
C SER A 490 -16.45 -11.74 -20.54
N ASP A 491 -15.46 -11.25 -21.30
CA ASP A 491 -14.05 -11.59 -21.10
C ASP A 491 -13.54 -11.10 -19.74
N ASP A 492 -13.90 -9.88 -19.33
CA ASP A 492 -13.52 -9.35 -18.03
C ASP A 492 -14.15 -10.16 -16.87
N ILE A 493 -15.39 -10.67 -17.05
CA ILE A 493 -16.02 -11.59 -16.09
C ILE A 493 -15.26 -12.91 -16.01
N ALA A 494 -14.90 -13.49 -17.15
CA ALA A 494 -14.19 -14.77 -17.21
C ALA A 494 -12.81 -14.66 -16.56
N GLU A 495 -12.07 -13.59 -16.85
CA GLU A 495 -10.76 -13.32 -16.27
C GLU A 495 -10.81 -13.24 -14.74
N GLN A 496 -11.81 -12.55 -14.18
CA GLN A 496 -11.99 -12.51 -12.72
C GLN A 496 -12.46 -13.85 -12.13
N THR A 497 -13.24 -14.62 -12.89
CA THR A 497 -13.78 -15.91 -12.43
C THR A 497 -12.71 -16.99 -12.35
N PHE A 498 -11.76 -16.99 -13.30
CA PHE A 498 -10.73 -18.02 -13.43
C PHE A 498 -9.35 -17.58 -12.91
N VAL A 499 -9.29 -16.56 -12.05
CA VAL A 499 -8.01 -15.99 -11.56
C VAL A 499 -7.09 -17.03 -10.90
N ASP A 500 -7.65 -17.97 -10.14
CA ASP A 500 -6.91 -19.06 -9.48
C ASP A 500 -6.78 -20.32 -10.36
N GLN A 501 -7.28 -20.29 -11.59
CA GLN A 501 -7.37 -21.44 -12.50
C GLN A 501 -6.85 -21.06 -13.90
N PRO A 502 -5.53 -20.81 -14.06
CA PRO A 502 -4.95 -20.32 -15.31
C PRO A 502 -5.20 -21.26 -16.49
N GLU A 503 -5.22 -22.57 -16.26
CA GLU A 503 -5.54 -23.55 -17.31
C GLU A 503 -6.98 -23.39 -17.82
N GLU A 504 -7.96 -23.16 -16.95
CA GLU A 504 -9.36 -22.97 -17.35
C GLU A 504 -9.56 -21.61 -18.05
N PHE A 505 -8.84 -20.57 -17.64
CA PHE A 505 -8.83 -19.30 -18.36
C PHE A 505 -8.24 -19.44 -19.77
N GLN A 506 -7.16 -20.21 -19.93
CA GLN A 506 -6.59 -20.51 -21.26
C GLN A 506 -7.60 -21.25 -22.14
N LYS A 507 -8.33 -22.23 -21.60
CA LYS A 507 -9.42 -22.91 -22.32
C LYS A 507 -10.51 -21.94 -22.76
N TYR A 508 -10.90 -21.01 -21.89
CA TYR A 508 -11.85 -19.96 -22.21
C TYR A 508 -11.36 -19.08 -23.36
N GLN A 509 -10.11 -18.60 -23.30
CA GLN A 509 -9.52 -17.75 -24.34
C GLN A 509 -9.50 -18.43 -25.71
N VAL A 510 -9.04 -19.68 -25.77
CA VAL A 510 -9.04 -20.46 -27.02
C VAL A 510 -10.45 -20.62 -27.54
N LYS A 511 -11.42 -20.99 -26.69
CA LYS A 511 -12.83 -21.11 -27.11
C LYS A 511 -13.37 -19.79 -27.65
N GLN A 512 -13.10 -18.65 -27.02
CA GLN A 512 -13.59 -17.36 -27.51
C GLN A 512 -13.07 -17.01 -28.91
N GLN A 513 -11.83 -17.38 -29.24
CA GLN A 513 -11.27 -17.14 -30.59
C GLN A 513 -12.04 -17.89 -31.69
N PHE A 514 -12.54 -19.09 -31.38
CA PHE A 514 -13.32 -19.91 -32.32
C PHE A 514 -14.83 -19.66 -32.24
N TYR A 515 -15.31 -18.89 -31.26
CA TYR A 515 -16.74 -18.71 -31.04
C TYR A 515 -17.35 -17.85 -32.16
N PRO A 516 -18.36 -18.33 -32.92
CA PRO A 516 -18.79 -17.62 -34.12
C PRO A 516 -19.59 -16.34 -33.88
N PHE A 517 -20.19 -16.17 -32.70
CA PHE A 517 -21.12 -15.07 -32.40
C PHE A 517 -20.74 -14.31 -31.11
N PRO A 518 -19.51 -13.80 -30.99
CA PRO A 518 -19.03 -13.19 -29.75
C PRO A 518 -19.91 -12.00 -29.35
N GLY A 519 -20.37 -12.02 -28.10
CA GLY A 519 -21.19 -10.97 -27.51
C GLY A 519 -22.57 -10.77 -28.13
N LYS A 520 -23.08 -11.72 -28.93
CA LYS A 520 -24.48 -11.71 -29.40
C LYS A 520 -25.42 -12.28 -28.34
N THR A 521 -26.63 -11.74 -28.26
CA THR A 521 -27.71 -12.32 -27.44
C THR A 521 -28.27 -13.58 -28.10
N GLU A 522 -28.90 -14.45 -27.32
CA GLU A 522 -29.58 -15.64 -27.84
C GLU A 522 -30.57 -15.30 -28.96
N SER A 523 -31.37 -14.23 -28.81
CA SER A 523 -32.33 -13.80 -29.82
C SER A 523 -31.66 -13.32 -31.13
N GLU A 524 -30.53 -12.62 -31.04
CA GLU A 524 -29.74 -12.24 -32.22
C GLU A 524 -29.15 -13.47 -32.92
N ILE A 525 -28.66 -14.45 -32.15
CA ILE A 525 -28.11 -15.70 -32.70
C ILE A 525 -29.20 -16.49 -33.41
N GLU A 526 -30.36 -16.69 -32.78
CA GLU A 526 -31.51 -17.36 -33.41
C GLU A 526 -31.93 -16.67 -34.72
N SER A 527 -31.95 -15.33 -34.72
CA SER A 527 -32.23 -14.54 -35.92
C SER A 527 -31.18 -14.78 -37.01
N LEU A 528 -29.89 -14.75 -36.67
CA LEU A 528 -28.79 -15.00 -37.60
C LEU A 528 -28.79 -16.43 -38.15
N LEU A 529 -29.13 -17.42 -37.32
CA LEU A 529 -29.22 -18.82 -37.74
C LEU A 529 -30.41 -19.08 -38.67
N THR A 530 -31.49 -18.31 -38.50
CA THR A 530 -32.70 -18.38 -39.34
C THR A 530 -32.51 -17.67 -40.69
N LEU A 531 -31.73 -16.59 -40.71
CA LEU A 531 -31.36 -15.90 -41.93
C LEU A 531 -30.30 -16.72 -42.71
N ASP A 532 -30.43 -16.80 -44.03
CA ASP A 532 -29.42 -17.44 -44.91
C ASP A 532 -28.15 -16.60 -45.09
N LEU A 533 -27.81 -15.79 -44.07
CA LEU A 533 -26.62 -14.94 -44.03
C LEU A 533 -25.43 -15.63 -43.36
N VAL A 534 -25.65 -16.77 -42.70
CA VAL A 534 -24.62 -17.56 -42.01
C VAL A 534 -24.38 -18.84 -42.79
N THR A 535 -23.11 -19.16 -43.07
CA THR A 535 -22.73 -20.39 -43.79
C THR A 535 -23.10 -21.63 -42.99
N PHE A 536 -23.39 -22.75 -43.67
CA PHE A 536 -23.68 -24.03 -43.03
C PHE A 536 -22.58 -24.45 -42.05
N ARG A 537 -21.31 -24.23 -42.42
CA ARG A 537 -20.14 -24.54 -41.59
C ARG A 537 -20.15 -23.79 -40.25
N VAL A 538 -20.52 -22.51 -40.26
CA VAL A 538 -20.62 -21.71 -39.02
C VAL A 538 -21.78 -22.18 -38.15
N LYS A 539 -22.92 -22.54 -38.74
CA LYS A 539 -24.05 -23.13 -38.00
C LYS A 539 -23.65 -24.46 -37.36
N LEU A 540 -22.89 -25.28 -38.08
CA LEU A 540 -22.39 -26.57 -37.60
C LEU A 540 -21.41 -26.42 -36.43
N LEU A 541 -20.48 -25.48 -36.54
CA LEU A 541 -19.53 -25.12 -35.48
C LEU A 541 -20.24 -24.66 -34.21
N TYR A 542 -21.22 -23.75 -34.34
CA TYR A 542 -22.01 -23.27 -33.20
C TYR A 542 -22.81 -24.40 -32.53
N ALA A 543 -23.50 -25.24 -33.32
CA ALA A 543 -24.34 -26.31 -32.78
C ALA A 543 -23.56 -27.42 -32.07
N ASN A 544 -22.30 -27.67 -32.48
CA ASN A 544 -21.46 -28.74 -31.94
C ASN A 544 -20.26 -28.21 -31.14
N PHE A 545 -20.31 -26.94 -30.72
CA PHE A 545 -19.16 -26.23 -30.17
C PHE A 545 -18.49 -26.98 -29.01
N ASP A 546 -19.23 -27.30 -27.96
CA ASP A 546 -18.68 -28.03 -26.79
C ASP A 546 -18.21 -29.44 -27.13
N LEU A 547 -18.87 -30.11 -28.07
CA LEU A 547 -18.52 -31.47 -28.47
C LEU A 547 -17.17 -31.49 -29.21
N LEU A 548 -16.96 -30.52 -30.11
CA LEU A 548 -15.72 -30.38 -30.89
C LEU A 548 -14.53 -30.16 -29.97
N PHE A 549 -14.63 -29.23 -29.02
CA PHE A 549 -13.54 -28.94 -28.09
C PHE A 549 -13.28 -30.07 -27.10
N LYS A 550 -14.31 -30.77 -26.61
CA LYS A 550 -14.13 -31.98 -25.78
C LYS A 550 -13.42 -33.09 -26.55
N ARG A 551 -13.74 -33.25 -27.83
CA ARG A 551 -13.07 -34.23 -28.70
C ARG A 551 -11.62 -33.83 -28.96
N ALA A 552 -11.36 -32.55 -29.23
CA ALA A 552 -10.02 -32.00 -29.46
C ALA A 552 -9.09 -32.22 -28.25
N GLU A 553 -9.58 -31.91 -27.04
CA GLU A 553 -8.84 -32.13 -25.79
C GLU A 553 -8.55 -33.62 -25.53
N LYS A 554 -9.50 -34.51 -25.85
CA LYS A 554 -9.33 -35.96 -25.64
C LYS A 554 -8.38 -36.60 -26.64
N GLU A 555 -8.43 -36.19 -27.91
CA GLU A 555 -7.65 -36.81 -28.98
C GLU A 555 -6.27 -36.18 -29.18
N ASN A 556 -6.04 -34.96 -28.69
CA ASN A 556 -4.78 -34.24 -28.84
C ASN A 556 -4.24 -33.74 -27.50
N LEU A 557 -3.17 -34.38 -27.03
CA LEU A 557 -2.51 -33.99 -25.78
C LEU A 557 -1.95 -32.57 -25.90
N GLY A 558 -2.29 -31.70 -24.94
CA GLY A 558 -1.82 -30.31 -24.93
C GLY A 558 -2.46 -29.40 -25.98
N PHE A 559 -3.65 -29.76 -26.50
CA PHE A 559 -4.38 -28.95 -27.48
C PHE A 559 -4.45 -27.45 -27.12
N TRP A 560 -4.69 -27.13 -25.85
CA TRP A 560 -4.84 -25.77 -25.35
C TRP A 560 -3.55 -24.93 -25.42
N GLN A 561 -2.37 -25.57 -25.44
CA GLN A 561 -1.06 -24.91 -25.51
C GLN A 561 -0.50 -24.81 -26.94
N MET A 562 -1.17 -25.41 -27.92
CA MET A 562 -0.75 -25.34 -29.33
C MET A 562 -0.94 -23.92 -29.89
N LYS A 563 -0.19 -23.59 -30.96
CA LYS A 563 -0.41 -22.33 -31.69
C LYS A 563 -1.79 -22.36 -32.38
N PHE A 564 -2.41 -21.20 -32.53
CA PHE A 564 -3.75 -21.04 -33.13
C PHE A 564 -3.89 -21.79 -34.47
N ASP A 565 -2.94 -21.63 -35.39
CA ASP A 565 -2.96 -22.29 -36.71
C ASP A 565 -3.05 -23.83 -36.61
N GLN A 566 -2.44 -24.43 -35.58
CA GLN A 566 -2.50 -25.88 -35.36
C GLN A 566 -3.84 -26.30 -34.76
N GLN A 567 -4.40 -25.48 -33.87
CA GLN A 567 -5.72 -25.70 -33.29
C GLN A 567 -6.80 -25.61 -34.37
N GLU A 568 -6.71 -24.64 -35.27
CA GLU A 568 -7.63 -24.43 -36.39
C GLU A 568 -7.69 -25.66 -37.30
N VAL A 569 -6.54 -26.21 -37.69
CA VAL A 569 -6.48 -27.44 -38.52
C VAL A 569 -7.20 -28.62 -37.86
N ILE A 570 -7.08 -28.78 -36.53
CA ILE A 570 -7.73 -29.87 -35.80
C ILE A 570 -9.25 -29.68 -35.77
N ILE A 571 -9.70 -28.46 -35.46
CA ILE A 571 -11.14 -28.15 -35.40
C ILE A 571 -11.77 -28.25 -36.79
N ASP A 572 -11.11 -27.74 -37.83
CA ASP A 572 -11.58 -27.83 -39.21
C ASP A 572 -11.72 -29.27 -39.70
N LYS A 573 -10.76 -30.13 -39.35
CA LYS A 573 -10.86 -31.56 -39.65
C LYS A 573 -12.11 -32.18 -39.04
N PHE A 574 -12.43 -31.87 -37.79
CA PHE A 574 -13.63 -32.39 -37.14
C PHE A 574 -14.92 -31.79 -37.71
N LEU A 575 -14.90 -30.52 -38.15
CA LEU A 575 -16.01 -29.92 -38.87
C LEU A 575 -16.24 -30.61 -40.22
N ASP A 576 -15.18 -30.95 -40.95
CA ASP A 576 -15.28 -31.67 -42.24
C ASP A 576 -15.90 -33.07 -42.06
N GLU A 577 -15.51 -33.79 -41.00
CA GLU A 577 -16.09 -35.07 -40.62
C GLU A 577 -17.60 -34.96 -40.34
N LEU A 578 -18.01 -33.97 -39.53
CA LEU A 578 -19.42 -33.71 -39.22
C LEU A 578 -20.21 -33.24 -40.45
N GLU A 579 -19.61 -32.43 -41.31
CA GLU A 579 -20.24 -31.97 -42.56
C GLU A 579 -20.48 -33.14 -43.51
N ALA A 580 -19.57 -34.11 -43.57
CA ALA A 580 -19.74 -35.34 -44.34
C ALA A 580 -20.83 -36.26 -43.79
N GLU A 581 -21.00 -36.32 -42.46
CA GLU A 581 -22.07 -37.10 -41.81
C GLU A 581 -23.46 -36.47 -41.98
N LEU A 582 -23.55 -35.14 -42.00
CA LEU A 582 -24.81 -34.39 -41.99
C LEU A 582 -25.28 -33.92 -43.38
N LYS A 583 -24.42 -33.94 -44.41
CA LYS A 583 -24.86 -33.70 -45.79
C LYS A 583 -25.88 -34.77 -46.20
N PRO A 584 -27.11 -34.41 -46.62
CA PRO A 584 -28.08 -35.39 -47.06
C PRO A 584 -27.52 -36.15 -48.26
N LYS A 585 -27.46 -37.48 -48.17
CA LYS A 585 -27.26 -38.33 -49.33
C LYS A 585 -28.38 -38.00 -50.32
N VAL A 586 -28.04 -37.34 -51.42
CA VAL A 586 -28.96 -37.16 -52.55
C VAL A 586 -29.31 -38.57 -53.03
N THR A 587 -30.47 -39.08 -52.63
CA THR A 587 -31.08 -40.22 -53.30
C THR A 587 -31.34 -39.77 -54.73
N GLU A 588 -30.51 -40.27 -55.66
CA GLU A 588 -30.75 -40.13 -57.08
C GLU A 588 -32.18 -40.61 -57.37
N PHE A 589 -33.07 -39.67 -57.61
CA PHE A 589 -34.35 -39.93 -58.22
C PHE A 589 -34.06 -40.37 -59.65
N ASN A 590 -34.09 -41.68 -59.89
CA ASN A 590 -33.94 -42.25 -61.22
C ASN A 590 -35.17 -41.86 -62.06
N PRO A 591 -35.07 -40.96 -63.06
CA PRO A 591 -36.17 -40.62 -63.92
C PRO A 591 -36.18 -41.58 -65.10
N LEU A 592 -37.04 -42.60 -64.96
CA LEU A 592 -37.76 -43.32 -66.01
C LEU A 592 -37.03 -44.39 -66.86
N ALA A 593 -37.81 -45.45 -67.05
CA ALA A 593 -37.82 -46.37 -68.16
C ALA A 593 -38.05 -45.68 -69.52
#